data_AF-A0AAW4FYQ0-F1
#
_entry.id   AF-A0AAW4FYQ0-F1
#
_cell.length_a   1.000
_cell.length_b   1.000
_cell.length_c   1.000
_cell.angle_alpha   90.00
_cell.angle_beta   90.00
_cell.angle_gamma   90.00
#
_symmetry.space_group_name_H-M   'P 1'
#
loop_
_entity.id
_entity.type
_entity.pdbx_description
1 polymer ?
#
loop_
_entity_poly.entity_id
_entity_poly.type
_entity_poly.pdbx_seq_one_letter_code
_entity_poly.pdbx_strand_id
1 'polypeptide(L)'
;TQTVTIVILGTNDAPVITSGTQSATVTEHADGAAGENAVVHVQGGAVTFADVDTLDTHSASFWPQGGGYLGTFKLDAVNQATDTIGWNFKVADGVLDSLQAGQTLTQKYTVLVNDGHGGVATQTVMIVITGTNDAPVITSAVQSGAVTEIADNAAGENATTHAQNGAVTFG
;
A
#
# COMPACT_ATOMS: atom_id res chain seq x y z
N THR A 1 -51.19 42.19 -26.47
CA THR A 1 -49.79 41.90 -26.07
C THR A 1 -49.47 40.51 -26.51
N GLN A 2 -48.32 40.30 -27.16
CA GLN A 2 -47.91 38.99 -27.67
C GLN A 2 -46.75 38.52 -26.81
N THR A 3 -46.85 37.31 -26.25
CA THR A 3 -45.79 36.72 -25.43
C THR A 3 -44.80 36.05 -26.37
N VAL A 4 -43.53 36.47 -26.31
CA VAL A 4 -42.44 35.77 -26.99
C VAL A 4 -41.84 34.81 -25.97
N THR A 5 -41.88 33.52 -26.28
CA THR A 5 -41.18 32.50 -25.49
C THR A 5 -39.82 32.24 -26.14
N ILE A 6 -38.75 32.54 -25.42
CA ILE A 6 -37.39 32.14 -25.80
C ILE A 6 -37.10 30.83 -25.09
N VAL A 7 -36.76 29.78 -25.85
CA VAL A 7 -36.27 28.52 -25.31
C VAL A 7 -34.75 28.53 -25.44
N ILE A 8 -34.05 28.45 -24.32
CA ILE A 8 -32.61 28.15 -24.29
C ILE A 8 -32.49 26.65 -24.01
N LEU A 9 -31.82 25.93 -24.90
CA LEU A 9 -31.49 24.52 -24.70
C LEU A 9 -30.03 24.46 -24.23
N GLY A 10 -29.80 23.95 -23.02
CA GLY A 10 -28.46 23.61 -22.55
C GLY A 10 -27.95 22.31 -23.19
N THR A 11 -26.64 22.13 -23.19
CA THR A 11 -25.95 20.87 -23.55
C THR A 11 -25.29 20.30 -22.31
N ASN A 12 -25.16 18.98 -22.23
CA ASN A 12 -24.37 18.33 -21.18
C ASN A 12 -22.88 18.56 -21.41
N ASP A 13 -22.20 19.14 -20.44
CA ASP A 13 -20.77 19.28 -20.34
C ASP A 13 -20.19 18.12 -19.51
N ALA A 14 -19.04 17.58 -19.93
CA ALA A 14 -18.39 16.52 -19.19
C ALA A 14 -17.59 17.09 -18.00
N PRO A 15 -17.44 16.32 -16.91
CA PRO A 15 -16.59 16.73 -15.81
C PRO A 15 -15.13 16.85 -16.27
N VAL A 16 -14.36 17.69 -15.59
CA VAL A 16 -12.94 17.91 -15.85
C VAL A 16 -12.16 17.74 -14.56
N ILE A 17 -11.09 16.94 -14.58
CA ILE A 17 -10.19 16.81 -13.43
C ILE A 17 -9.41 18.11 -13.25
N THR A 18 -9.45 18.66 -12.03
CA THR A 18 -8.77 19.90 -11.65
C THR A 18 -7.59 19.64 -10.71
N SER A 19 -7.52 18.46 -10.08
CA SER A 19 -6.36 18.07 -9.28
C SER A 19 -5.13 17.86 -10.16
N GLY A 20 -3.95 18.11 -9.60
CA GLY A 20 -2.69 17.73 -10.22
C GLY A 20 -2.44 16.22 -10.21
N THR A 21 -1.18 15.83 -10.45
CA THR A 21 -0.76 14.44 -10.33
C THR A 21 -0.97 13.91 -8.92
N GLN A 22 -1.62 12.76 -8.82
CA GLN A 22 -1.90 12.09 -7.56
C GLN A 22 -0.87 10.99 -7.32
N SER A 23 -0.01 11.16 -6.33
CA SER A 23 0.94 10.13 -5.91
C SER A 23 1.20 10.14 -4.41
N ALA A 24 1.42 8.96 -3.84
CA ALA A 24 1.90 8.80 -2.48
C ALA A 24 2.94 7.67 -2.40
N THR A 25 3.78 7.75 -1.37
CA THR A 25 4.85 6.79 -1.10
C THR A 25 4.57 6.03 0.18
N VAL A 26 4.86 4.74 0.21
CA VAL A 26 4.94 3.94 1.44
C VAL A 26 6.34 3.36 1.51
N THR A 27 6.94 3.40 2.69
CA THR A 27 8.23 2.78 2.94
C THR A 27 8.01 1.77 4.05
N GLU A 28 8.39 0.53 3.77
CA GLU A 28 8.45 -0.54 4.76
C GLU A 28 9.28 -0.11 5.99
N HIS A 29 8.94 -0.62 7.16
CA HIS A 29 9.84 -0.56 8.29
C HIS A 29 10.81 -1.73 8.27
N ALA A 30 12.10 -1.42 8.43
CA ALA A 30 13.12 -2.46 8.48
C ALA A 30 12.95 -3.41 9.67
N ASP A 31 13.33 -4.67 9.48
CA ASP A 31 13.35 -5.66 10.56
C ASP A 31 14.10 -5.18 11.82
N GLY A 32 13.48 -5.42 12.97
CA GLY A 32 13.93 -4.99 14.28
C GLY A 32 13.66 -3.52 14.60
N ALA A 33 13.07 -2.74 13.68
CA ALA A 33 12.70 -1.36 13.95
C ALA A 33 11.45 -1.28 14.87
N ALA A 34 11.34 -0.17 15.61
CA ALA A 34 10.17 0.06 16.44
C ALA A 34 8.90 0.17 15.58
N GLY A 35 7.93 -0.73 15.81
CA GLY A 35 6.66 -0.74 15.08
C GLY A 35 6.68 -1.55 13.79
N GLU A 36 7.79 -2.23 13.47
CA GLU A 36 7.82 -3.30 12.48
C GLU A 36 6.68 -4.30 12.74
N ASN A 37 6.01 -4.75 11.69
CA ASN A 37 4.96 -5.77 11.73
C ASN A 37 3.69 -5.42 12.54
N ALA A 38 3.69 -4.29 13.24
CA ALA A 38 2.57 -3.79 14.05
C ALA A 38 1.88 -2.55 13.43
N VAL A 39 2.56 -1.89 12.50
CA VAL A 39 2.07 -0.67 11.84
C VAL A 39 1.22 -1.02 10.63
N VAL A 40 0.15 -0.24 10.44
CA VAL A 40 -0.57 -0.17 9.17
C VAL A 40 -0.25 1.18 8.55
N HIS A 41 0.45 1.15 7.43
CA HIS A 41 0.71 2.35 6.63
C HIS A 41 -0.60 2.85 6.05
N VAL A 42 -0.87 4.14 6.20
CA VAL A 42 -2.06 4.80 5.67
C VAL A 42 -1.61 5.99 4.83
N GLN A 43 -2.10 6.05 3.60
CA GLN A 43 -1.93 7.21 2.72
C GLN A 43 -3.27 7.66 2.17
N GLY A 44 -3.36 8.95 1.85
CA GLY A 44 -4.57 9.50 1.28
C GLY A 44 -4.33 10.78 0.49
N GLY A 45 -5.36 11.19 -0.22
CA GLY A 45 -5.40 12.43 -0.99
C GLY A 45 -6.79 12.64 -1.54
N ALA A 46 -6.96 13.62 -2.43
CA ALA A 46 -8.25 13.92 -3.03
C ALA A 46 -8.11 14.20 -4.52
N VAL A 47 -8.94 13.56 -5.33
CA VAL A 47 -9.17 13.96 -6.72
C VAL A 47 -10.21 15.07 -6.69
N THR A 48 -9.89 16.20 -7.31
CA THR A 48 -10.83 17.31 -7.48
C THR A 48 -11.22 17.39 -8.94
N PHE A 49 -12.46 17.74 -9.19
CA PHE A 49 -12.98 17.96 -10.53
C PHE A 49 -13.78 19.27 -10.59
N ALA A 50 -14.31 19.59 -11.75
CA ALA A 50 -15.27 20.65 -11.97
C ALA A 50 -16.23 20.21 -13.07
N ASP A 51 -17.46 20.71 -13.00
CA ASP A 51 -18.48 20.52 -14.02
C ASP A 51 -19.24 21.84 -14.24
N VAL A 52 -19.57 22.14 -15.49
CA VAL A 52 -20.34 23.35 -15.83
C VAL A 52 -21.81 23.14 -15.49
N ASP A 53 -22.31 21.91 -15.59
CA ASP A 53 -23.69 21.55 -15.27
C ASP A 53 -23.88 21.39 -13.75
N THR A 54 -24.16 22.50 -13.09
CA THR A 54 -24.30 22.56 -11.61
C THR A 54 -25.45 21.73 -11.01
N LEU A 55 -26.32 21.14 -11.84
CA LEU A 55 -27.43 20.28 -11.41
C LEU A 55 -27.08 18.79 -11.48
N ASP A 56 -25.90 18.46 -11.99
CA ASP A 56 -25.47 17.08 -12.14
C ASP A 56 -25.13 16.45 -10.80
N THR A 57 -25.37 15.14 -10.71
CA THR A 57 -25.00 14.34 -9.54
C THR A 57 -23.94 13.37 -9.95
N HIS A 58 -22.70 13.71 -9.60
CA HIS A 58 -21.54 12.90 -9.95
C HIS A 58 -21.45 11.62 -9.12
N SER A 59 -20.87 10.62 -9.74
CA SER A 59 -20.47 9.37 -9.09
C SER A 59 -19.01 9.08 -9.37
N ALA A 60 -18.38 8.32 -8.47
CA ALA A 60 -16.98 7.93 -8.62
C ALA A 60 -16.81 6.42 -8.50
N SER A 61 -15.89 5.89 -9.29
CA SER A 61 -15.46 4.49 -9.23
C SER A 61 -13.96 4.38 -9.48
N PHE A 62 -13.37 3.23 -9.17
CA PHE A 62 -11.97 2.98 -9.48
C PHE A 62 -11.72 1.53 -9.89
N TRP A 63 -10.60 1.31 -10.59
CA TRP A 63 -10.07 -0.02 -10.86
C TRP A 63 -8.53 -0.01 -10.84
N PRO A 64 -7.89 -1.11 -10.40
CA PRO A 64 -6.44 -1.24 -10.51
C PRO A 64 -6.02 -1.41 -11.99
N GLN A 65 -4.89 -0.81 -12.37
CA GLN A 65 -4.32 -0.95 -13.71
C GLN A 65 -3.43 -2.21 -13.85
N GLY A 66 -3.30 -3.01 -12.80
CA GLY A 66 -2.50 -4.24 -12.77
C GLY A 66 -3.00 -5.22 -11.72
N GLY A 67 -2.40 -6.42 -11.69
CA GLY A 67 -2.67 -7.45 -10.69
C GLY A 67 -1.61 -7.49 -9.59
N GLY A 68 -1.88 -8.27 -8.54
CA GLY A 68 -0.92 -8.51 -7.45
C GLY A 68 -0.60 -7.29 -6.59
N TYR A 69 -1.49 -6.30 -6.57
CA TYR A 69 -1.31 -5.11 -5.74
C TYR A 69 -1.41 -5.46 -4.25
N LEU A 70 -0.50 -4.88 -3.47
CA LEU A 70 -0.46 -4.95 -2.02
C LEU A 70 -1.39 -3.89 -1.41
N GLY A 71 -1.89 -4.21 -0.22
CA GLY A 71 -2.77 -3.30 0.52
C GLY A 71 -4.18 -3.20 -0.05
N THR A 72 -4.88 -2.14 0.36
CA THR A 72 -6.27 -1.86 0.01
C THR A 72 -6.40 -0.40 -0.39
N PHE A 73 -6.97 -0.16 -1.57
CA PHE A 73 -7.33 1.17 -2.06
C PHE A 73 -8.84 1.36 -1.97
N LYS A 74 -9.30 2.54 -1.56
CA LYS A 74 -10.71 2.93 -1.49
C LYS A 74 -10.90 4.38 -1.90
N LEU A 75 -12.08 4.68 -2.42
CA LEU A 75 -12.58 6.04 -2.55
C LEU A 75 -13.54 6.35 -1.39
N ASP A 76 -13.52 7.60 -0.96
CA ASP A 76 -14.58 8.18 -0.15
C ASP A 76 -15.79 8.53 -1.04
N ALA A 77 -16.91 8.87 -0.41
CA ALA A 77 -18.07 9.37 -1.14
C ALA A 77 -17.72 10.68 -1.88
N VAL A 78 -18.32 10.88 -3.04
CA VAL A 78 -18.19 12.15 -3.78
C VAL A 78 -18.80 13.26 -2.94
N ASN A 79 -18.03 14.32 -2.71
CA ASN A 79 -18.52 15.52 -2.07
C ASN A 79 -18.97 16.53 -3.13
N GLN A 80 -20.27 16.47 -3.47
CA GLN A 80 -20.92 17.34 -4.46
C GLN A 80 -20.80 18.84 -4.16
N ALA A 81 -20.55 19.25 -2.92
CA ALA A 81 -20.45 20.68 -2.58
C ALA A 81 -19.08 21.27 -2.92
N THR A 82 -18.08 20.42 -3.15
CA THR A 82 -16.69 20.82 -3.35
C THR A 82 -16.04 20.14 -4.54
N ASP A 83 -16.80 19.33 -5.28
CA ASP A 83 -16.33 18.50 -6.40
C ASP A 83 -15.06 17.72 -6.05
N THR A 84 -15.08 17.08 -4.88
CA THR A 84 -13.93 16.33 -4.36
C THR A 84 -14.27 14.88 -4.06
N ILE A 85 -13.29 14.01 -4.31
CA ILE A 85 -13.34 12.58 -4.02
C ILE A 85 -12.07 12.23 -3.26
N GLY A 86 -12.21 11.95 -1.96
CA GLY A 86 -11.12 11.42 -1.16
C GLY A 86 -10.72 10.03 -1.64
N TRP A 87 -9.43 9.70 -1.54
CA TRP A 87 -8.94 8.34 -1.71
C TRP A 87 -8.04 7.97 -0.55
N ASN A 88 -8.06 6.67 -0.22
CA ASN A 88 -7.34 6.12 0.92
C ASN A 88 -6.65 4.81 0.50
N PHE A 89 -5.38 4.69 0.81
CA PHE A 89 -4.59 3.48 0.66
C PHE A 89 -4.11 2.99 2.03
N LYS A 90 -4.25 1.70 2.30
CA LYS A 90 -3.75 1.06 3.52
C LYS A 90 -2.99 -0.21 3.23
N VAL A 91 -1.85 -0.42 3.86
CA VAL A 91 -1.11 -1.69 3.79
C VAL A 91 -0.49 -1.99 5.15
N ALA A 92 -0.64 -3.22 5.63
CA ALA A 92 0.04 -3.65 6.85
C ALA A 92 1.53 -3.76 6.56
N ASP A 93 2.36 -3.34 7.50
CA ASP A 93 3.81 -3.36 7.36
C ASP A 93 4.33 -4.76 7.04
N GLY A 94 3.85 -5.78 7.76
CA GLY A 94 4.18 -7.20 7.52
C GLY A 94 3.83 -7.79 6.15
N VAL A 95 3.02 -7.08 5.33
CA VAL A 95 2.78 -7.48 3.94
C VAL A 95 3.95 -7.08 3.04
N LEU A 96 4.77 -6.14 3.50
CA LEU A 96 5.89 -5.58 2.77
C LEU A 96 7.17 -6.41 2.96
N ASP A 97 7.33 -7.19 4.04
CA ASP A 97 8.53 -7.98 4.43
C ASP A 97 9.14 -8.88 3.35
N SER A 98 8.41 -9.10 2.25
CA SER A 98 8.91 -9.83 1.08
C SER A 98 9.70 -8.95 0.09
N LEU A 99 9.73 -7.64 0.30
CA LEU A 99 10.39 -6.67 -0.58
C LEU A 99 11.86 -6.54 -0.21
N GLN A 100 12.73 -6.67 -1.22
CA GLN A 100 14.16 -6.48 -1.00
C GLN A 100 14.48 -5.00 -0.72
N ALA A 101 15.61 -4.74 -0.07
CA ALA A 101 16.15 -3.41 0.12
C ALA A 101 16.19 -2.58 -1.17
N GLY A 102 15.46 -1.46 -1.19
CA GLY A 102 15.37 -0.57 -2.34
C GLY A 102 14.50 -1.08 -3.48
N GLN A 103 13.94 -2.28 -3.39
CA GLN A 103 12.93 -2.76 -4.33
C GLN A 103 11.73 -1.81 -4.28
N THR A 104 11.29 -1.35 -5.45
CA THR A 104 10.14 -0.45 -5.55
C THR A 104 9.02 -1.10 -6.34
N LEU A 105 7.83 -1.15 -5.76
CA LEU A 105 6.58 -1.52 -6.42
C LEU A 105 5.76 -0.26 -6.71
N THR A 106 5.25 -0.15 -7.92
CA THR A 106 4.36 0.95 -8.31
C THR A 106 2.98 0.42 -8.65
N GLN A 107 1.97 0.86 -7.90
CA GLN A 107 0.57 0.48 -8.06
C GLN A 107 -0.22 1.69 -8.58
N LYS A 108 -0.96 1.50 -9.67
CA LYS A 108 -1.74 2.56 -10.31
C LYS A 108 -3.22 2.22 -10.28
N TYR A 109 -4.02 3.15 -9.80
CA TYR A 109 -5.48 3.04 -9.76
C TYR A 109 -6.07 4.11 -10.65
N THR A 110 -6.92 3.73 -11.60
CA THR A 110 -7.71 4.71 -12.35
C THR A 110 -8.94 5.05 -11.53
N VAL A 111 -9.13 6.33 -11.24
CA VAL A 111 -10.36 6.91 -10.67
C VAL A 111 -11.16 7.51 -11.82
N LEU A 112 -12.43 7.16 -11.91
CA LEU A 112 -13.39 7.68 -12.88
C LEU A 112 -14.43 8.53 -12.16
N VAL A 113 -14.67 9.73 -12.66
CA VAL A 113 -15.78 10.61 -12.30
C VAL A 113 -16.79 10.59 -13.44
N ASN A 114 -18.06 10.41 -13.13
CA ASN A 114 -19.15 10.34 -14.10
C ASN A 114 -20.27 11.30 -13.67
N ASP A 115 -20.76 12.12 -14.60
CA ASP A 115 -21.82 13.13 -14.37
C ASP A 115 -23.25 12.55 -14.29
N GLY A 116 -23.43 11.30 -14.70
CA GLY A 116 -24.73 10.62 -14.78
C GLY A 116 -25.49 10.84 -16.08
N HIS A 117 -24.97 11.67 -16.98
CA HIS A 117 -25.56 12.08 -18.25
C HIS A 117 -24.71 11.70 -19.48
N GLY A 118 -23.55 11.10 -19.25
CA GLY A 118 -22.71 10.48 -20.28
C GLY A 118 -21.32 11.10 -20.40
N GLY A 119 -21.06 12.20 -19.70
CA GLY A 119 -19.73 12.78 -19.55
C GLY A 119 -18.94 12.09 -18.45
N VAL A 120 -17.64 11.88 -18.71
CA VAL A 120 -16.73 11.23 -17.76
C VAL A 120 -15.35 11.87 -17.78
N ALA A 121 -14.67 11.79 -16.64
CA ALA A 121 -13.28 12.21 -16.46
C ALA A 121 -12.50 11.13 -15.71
N THR A 122 -11.19 11.00 -15.98
CA THR A 122 -10.35 10.03 -15.27
C THR A 122 -9.08 10.64 -14.71
N GLN A 123 -8.66 10.15 -13.53
CA GLN A 123 -7.39 10.48 -12.89
C GLN A 123 -6.68 9.20 -12.46
N THR A 124 -5.39 9.08 -12.74
CA THR A 124 -4.58 7.97 -12.19
C THR A 124 -4.00 8.38 -10.84
N VAL A 125 -4.19 7.54 -9.82
CA VAL A 125 -3.51 7.64 -8.51
C VAL A 125 -2.39 6.61 -8.44
N MET A 126 -1.18 7.06 -8.12
CA MET A 126 0.03 6.23 -8.08
C MET A 126 0.55 6.03 -6.66
N ILE A 127 0.55 4.80 -6.18
CA ILE A 127 1.17 4.41 -4.91
C ILE A 127 2.53 3.78 -5.20
N VAL A 128 3.58 4.33 -4.61
CA VAL A 128 4.96 3.84 -4.73
C VAL A 128 5.36 3.23 -3.41
N ILE A 129 5.62 1.93 -3.38
CA ILE A 129 6.00 1.19 -2.18
C ILE A 129 7.48 0.83 -2.30
N THR A 130 8.29 1.15 -1.31
CA THR A 130 9.73 0.86 -1.29
C THR A 130 10.07 -0.05 -0.12
N GLY A 131 10.70 -1.18 -0.43
CA GLY A 131 11.27 -2.09 0.56
C GLY A 131 12.53 -1.52 1.20
N THR A 132 12.79 -1.90 2.43
CA THR A 132 13.94 -1.53 3.24
C THR A 132 14.87 -2.71 3.43
N ASN A 133 16.03 -2.46 4.04
CA ASN A 133 16.99 -3.53 4.27
C ASN A 133 16.69 -4.25 5.56
N ASP A 134 16.36 -5.53 5.44
CA ASP A 134 16.11 -6.40 6.57
C ASP A 134 17.42 -6.82 7.23
N ALA A 135 17.45 -6.77 8.56
CA ALA A 135 18.53 -7.38 9.32
C ALA A 135 18.27 -8.89 9.45
N PRO A 136 19.26 -9.76 9.26
CA PRO A 136 19.04 -11.20 9.43
C PRO A 136 18.54 -11.51 10.83
N VAL A 137 17.40 -12.20 10.93
CA VAL A 137 16.79 -12.53 12.21
C VAL A 137 17.28 -13.90 12.66
N ILE A 138 17.86 -14.00 13.86
CA ILE A 138 18.21 -15.32 14.44
C ILE A 138 16.91 -15.99 14.90
N THR A 139 16.54 -17.09 14.25
CA THR A 139 15.33 -17.85 14.56
C THR A 139 15.59 -19.05 15.45
N SER A 140 16.86 -19.46 15.61
CA SER A 140 17.21 -20.54 16.53
C SER A 140 16.97 -20.10 17.98
N ALA A 141 16.34 -20.98 18.77
CA ALA A 141 16.27 -20.80 20.22
C ALA A 141 17.68 -20.76 20.85
N VAL A 142 17.76 -20.31 22.10
CA VAL A 142 19.01 -20.34 22.88
C VAL A 142 19.58 -21.75 22.84
N GLN A 143 20.76 -21.87 22.26
CA GLN A 143 21.47 -23.14 22.21
C GLN A 143 22.31 -23.30 23.46
N SER A 144 22.11 -24.40 24.17
CA SER A 144 22.91 -24.76 25.34
C SER A 144 23.51 -26.14 25.13
N GLY A 145 24.66 -26.34 25.76
CA GLY A 145 25.40 -27.56 25.62
C GLY A 145 26.33 -27.86 26.79
N ALA A 146 26.52 -29.14 27.07
CA ALA A 146 27.48 -29.64 28.05
C ALA A 146 28.24 -30.83 27.46
N VAL A 147 29.52 -30.92 27.78
CA VAL A 147 30.34 -32.12 27.58
C VAL A 147 30.73 -32.64 28.96
N THR A 148 30.58 -33.94 29.17
CA THR A 148 30.99 -34.60 30.42
C THR A 148 32.37 -35.20 30.25
N GLU A 149 33.27 -34.94 31.18
CA GLU A 149 34.62 -35.52 31.18
C GLU A 149 34.61 -37.05 31.37
N ILE A 150 35.61 -37.73 30.80
CA ILE A 150 35.83 -39.17 31.04
C ILE A 150 36.53 -39.30 32.39
N ALA A 151 36.07 -40.24 33.21
CA ALA A 151 36.67 -40.52 34.51
C ALA A 151 38.12 -41.03 34.38
N ASP A 152 38.96 -40.69 35.36
CA ASP A 152 40.37 -41.08 35.45
C ASP A 152 40.54 -42.61 35.31
N ASN A 153 41.50 -43.04 34.48
CA ASN A 153 41.81 -44.42 34.11
C ASN A 153 40.69 -45.22 33.39
N ALA A 154 39.65 -44.55 32.88
CA ALA A 154 38.63 -45.21 32.07
C ALA A 154 39.09 -45.40 30.60
N ALA A 155 38.56 -46.43 29.93
CA ALA A 155 38.88 -46.70 28.53
C ALA A 155 38.51 -45.50 27.64
N GLY A 156 39.46 -44.99 26.85
CA GLY A 156 39.27 -43.83 25.97
C GLY A 156 39.67 -42.49 26.59
N GLU A 157 40.08 -42.47 27.86
CA GLU A 157 40.77 -41.32 28.46
C GLU A 157 41.99 -40.93 27.61
N ASN A 158 42.17 -39.63 27.35
CA ASN A 158 43.22 -39.07 26.49
C ASN A 158 43.22 -39.53 25.02
N ALA A 159 42.19 -40.28 24.59
CA ALA A 159 42.04 -40.72 23.20
C ALA A 159 40.74 -40.21 22.55
N THR A 160 39.66 -40.04 23.34
CA THR A 160 38.36 -39.60 22.84
C THR A 160 38.24 -38.07 22.87
N THR A 161 37.94 -37.45 21.72
CA THR A 161 37.57 -36.03 21.66
C THR A 161 36.11 -35.85 22.05
N HIS A 162 35.82 -34.96 22.99
CA HIS A 162 34.44 -34.55 23.29
C HIS A 162 33.99 -33.52 22.27
N ALA A 163 32.92 -33.83 21.56
CA ALA A 163 32.32 -32.94 20.58
C ALA A 163 30.88 -32.64 20.97
N GLN A 164 30.49 -31.39 20.78
CA GLN A 164 29.11 -30.96 20.84
C GLN A 164 28.80 -30.09 19.64
N ASN A 165 27.63 -30.32 19.06
CA ASN A 165 27.14 -29.58 17.90
C ASN A 165 25.97 -28.68 18.31
N GLY A 166 25.89 -27.53 17.66
CA GLY A 166 24.72 -26.64 17.64
C GLY A 166 24.55 -26.09 16.23
N ALA A 167 23.34 -25.67 15.88
CA ALA A 167 23.00 -25.07 14.60
C ALA A 167 22.29 -23.73 14.82
N VAL A 168 22.92 -22.63 14.42
CA VAL A 168 22.26 -21.30 14.36
C VAL A 168 21.51 -21.21 13.04
N THR A 169 20.23 -20.86 13.10
CA THR A 169 19.39 -20.63 11.92
C THR A 169 19.02 -19.15 11.83
N PHE A 170 19.04 -18.64 10.61
CA PHE A 170 18.60 -17.29 10.27
C PHE A 170 17.29 -17.39 9.48
N GLY A 171 16.39 -16.44 9.71
CA GLY A 171 15.18 -16.17 8.93
C GLY A 171 15.37 -14.91 8.11
#